data_AF-A0AAD4RC07-F1
#
_entry.id   AF-A0AAD4RC07-F1
#
_cell.length_a   1.000
_cell.length_b   1.000
_cell.length_c   1.000
_cell.angle_alpha   90.00
_cell.angle_beta   90.00
_cell.angle_gamma   90.00
#
_symmetry.space_group_name_H-M   'P 1'
#
loop_
_entity.id
_entity.type
_entity.pdbx_description
1 polymer ?
#
loop_
_entity_poly.entity_id
_entity_poly.type
_entity_poly.pdbx_seq_one_letter_code
_entity_poly.pdbx_strand_id
1 'polypeptide(L)' 'MSSGNEEAQLAQCQAYVRRHNIQQLVKDAIVSLCINKPDNPVLFLREHFDKIYEQRSQRSLVSVKVSYYVRSAANYLS' A
#
# COMPACT_ATOMS: atom_id res chain seq x y z
N MET A 1 -36.64 -6.41 10.04
CA MET A 1 -35.78 -6.91 8.94
C MET A 1 -34.61 -5.94 8.76
N SER A 2 -33.63 -5.90 9.69
CA SER A 2 -32.48 -4.96 9.61
C SER A 2 -31.12 -5.68 9.52
N SER A 3 -31.06 -6.97 9.84
CA SER A 3 -29.82 -7.74 9.98
C SER A 3 -29.06 -7.95 8.67
N GLY A 4 -29.76 -8.10 7.53
CA GLY A 4 -29.11 -8.36 6.24
C GLY A 4 -28.27 -7.18 5.71
N ASN A 5 -28.57 -5.95 6.15
CA ASN A 5 -27.84 -4.76 5.71
C ASN A 5 -26.52 -4.58 6.47
N GLU A 6 -26.49 -4.99 7.74
CA GLU A 6 -25.30 -4.92 8.59
C GLU A 6 -24.28 -6.00 8.20
N GLU A 7 -24.71 -7.22 7.91
CA GLU A 7 -23.84 -8.29 7.41
C GLU A 7 -23.23 -7.95 6.04
N ALA A 8 -24.00 -7.33 5.14
CA ALA A 8 -23.50 -6.88 3.84
C ALA A 8 -22.44 -5.77 3.99
N GLN A 9 -22.67 -4.80 4.88
CA GLN A 9 -21.70 -3.75 5.18
C GLN A 9 -20.41 -4.32 5.80
N LEU A 10 -20.54 -5.26 6.73
CA LEU A 10 -19.39 -5.92 7.35
C LEU A 10 -18.58 -6.72 6.31
N ALA A 11 -19.24 -7.45 5.41
CA ALA A 11 -18.58 -8.19 4.34
C ALA A 11 -17.80 -7.26 3.39
N GLN A 12 -18.37 -6.11 3.04
CA GLN A 12 -17.68 -5.09 2.23
C GLN A 12 -16.47 -4.50 2.94
N CYS A 13 -16.60 -4.17 4.24
CA CYS A 13 -15.48 -3.71 5.07
C CYS A 13 -14.35 -4.75 5.10
N GLN A 14 -14.66 -6.01 5.35
CA GLN A 14 -13.67 -7.09 5.36
C GLN A 14 -13.03 -7.30 3.99
N ALA A 15 -13.79 -7.17 2.90
CA ALA A 15 -13.26 -7.25 1.55
C ALA A 15 -12.28 -6.11 1.25
N TYR A 16 -12.61 -4.88 1.65
CA TYR A 16 -11.72 -3.73 1.49
C TYR A 16 -10.43 -3.88 2.29
N VAL A 17 -10.54 -4.27 3.56
CA VAL A 17 -9.40 -4.54 4.44
C VAL A 17 -8.45 -5.59 3.85
N ARG A 18 -9.01 -6.69 3.32
CA ARG A 18 -8.22 -7.74 2.67
C ARG A 18 -7.59 -7.26 1.36
N ARG A 19 -8.37 -6.64 0.47
CA ARG A 19 -7.93 -6.16 -0.84
C ARG A 19 -6.78 -5.17 -0.76
N HIS A 20 -6.78 -4.31 0.25
CA HIS A 20 -5.76 -3.28 0.43
C HIS A 20 -4.71 -3.66 1.49
N ASN A 21 -4.76 -4.89 2.00
CA ASN A 21 -3.87 -5.39 3.06
C ASN A 21 -3.78 -4.45 4.27
N ILE A 22 -4.91 -3.85 4.67
CA ILE A 22 -4.95 -2.78 5.69
C ILE A 22 -4.46 -3.30 7.04
N GLN A 23 -4.79 -4.54 7.40
CA GLN A 23 -4.32 -5.11 8.68
C GLN A 23 -2.80 -5.18 8.75
N GLN A 24 -2.14 -5.63 7.67
CA GLN A 24 -0.68 -5.71 7.64
C GLN A 24 -0.06 -4.31 7.62
N LEU A 25 -0.61 -3.40 6.81
CA LEU A 25 -0.17 -2.00 6.73
C LEU A 25 -0.17 -1.31 8.10
N VAL A 26 -1.27 -1.43 8.85
CA VAL A 26 -1.39 -0.80 10.18
C VAL A 26 -0.50 -1.51 11.19
N LYS A 27 -0.40 -2.85 11.15
CA LYS A 27 0.47 -3.62 12.03
C LYS A 27 1.93 -3.19 11.90
N ASP A 28 2.43 -3.06 10.67
CA ASP A 28 3.81 -2.66 10.42
C ASP A 28 4.09 -1.23 10.89
N ALA A 29 3.13 -0.32 10.69
CA ALA A 29 3.22 1.05 11.19
C ALA A 29 3.31 1.09 12.73
N ILE A 30 2.49 0.30 13.43
CA ILE A 30 2.52 0.19 14.90
C ILE A 30 3.84 -0.43 15.37
N VAL A 31 4.30 -1.51 14.74
CA VAL A 31 5.58 -2.14 15.08
C VAL A 31 6.72 -1.14 14.92
N SER A 32 6.77 -0.42 13.80
CA SER A 32 7.79 0.60 13.53
C SER A 32 7.76 1.73 14.56
N LEU A 33 6.57 2.19 14.93
CA LEU A 33 6.38 3.20 15.97
C LEU A 33 6.88 2.71 17.35
N CYS A 34 6.56 1.47 17.72
CA CYS A 34 6.99 0.88 18.99
C CYS A 34 8.49 0.61 19.07
N ILE A 35 9.15 0.36 17.93
CA ILE A 35 10.61 0.20 17.84
C ILE A 35 11.30 1.55 18.02
N ASN A 36 10.83 2.58 17.31
CA ASN A 36 11.51 3.88 17.27
C ASN A 36 11.16 4.80 18.45
N LYS A 37 9.98 4.62 19.08
CA LYS A 37 9.45 5.44 20.18
C LYS A 37 9.72 6.95 20.00
N PRO A 38 9.30 7.54 18.88
CA PRO A 38 9.53 8.96 18.63
C PRO A 38 8.74 9.83 19.62
N ASP A 39 9.24 11.03 19.91
CA ASP A 39 8.54 12.01 20.76
C ASP A 39 7.19 12.46 20.16
N ASN A 40 7.09 12.46 18.83
CA ASN A 40 5.87 12.78 18.10
C ASN A 40 5.38 11.59 17.25
N PRO A 41 4.49 10.73 17.79
CA PRO A 41 3.98 9.55 17.09
C PRO A 41 3.16 9.88 15.85
N VAL A 42 2.43 11.01 15.85
CA VAL A 42 1.60 11.44 14.71
C VAL A 42 2.45 11.84 13.53
N LEU A 43 3.50 12.65 13.77
CA LEU A 43 4.43 13.05 12.71
C LEU A 43 5.14 11.84 12.09
N PHE A 44 5.59 10.90 12.93
CA PHE A 44 6.23 9.68 12.46
C PHE A 44 5.32 8.85 11.56
N LEU A 45 4.06 8.65 11.95
CA LEU A 45 3.10 7.88 11.14
C LEU A 45 2.82 8.55 9.80
N ARG A 46 2.69 9.89 9.76
CA ARG A 46 2.56 10.65 8.50
C ARG A 46 3.72 10.31 7.56
N GLU A 47 4.95 10.53 8.01
CA GLU A 47 6.14 10.29 7.20
C GLU A 47 6.34 8.82 6.81
N HIS A 48 5.94 7.90 7.69
CA HIS A 48 5.98 6.47 7.41
C HIS A 48 5.06 6.11 6.24
N PHE A 49 3.82 6.60 6.24
CA PHE A 49 2.88 6.37 5.14
C PHE A 49 3.27 7.12 3.86
N ASP A 50 3.82 8.33 3.95
CA ASP A 50 4.35 9.07 2.80
C ASP A 50 5.46 8.26 2.09
N LYS A 51 6.40 7.70 2.84
CA LYS A 51 7.46 6.83 2.30
C LYS A 51 6.89 5.58 1.61
N ILE A 52 5.88 4.95 2.19
CA ILE A 52 5.20 3.78 1.57
C ILE A 52 4.51 4.20 0.27
N TYR A 53 3.85 5.35 0.25
CA TYR A 53 3.19 5.88 -0.93
C TYR A 53 4.20 6.15 -2.06
N GLU A 54 5.30 6.84 -1.76
CA GLU A 54 6.38 7.11 -2.70
C GLU A 54 6.99 5.82 -3.27
N GLN A 55 7.28 4.83 -2.44
CA GLN A 55 7.81 3.54 -2.89
C GLN A 55 6.86 2.82 -3.85
N ARG A 56 5.56 2.85 -3.57
CA ARG A 56 4.52 2.26 -4.43
C ARG A 56 4.37 3.02 -5.74
N SER A 57 4.45 4.36 -5.70
CA SER A 57 4.40 5.22 -6.88
C SER A 57 5.63 5.03 -7.77
N GLN A 58 6.83 4.97 -7.18
CA GLN A 58 8.06 4.72 -7.91
C GLN A 58 8.07 3.32 -8.55
N ARG A 59 7.60 2.28 -7.86
CA ARG A 59 7.47 0.92 -8.42
C ARG A 59 6.64 0.86 -9.69
N SER A 60 5.58 1.69 -9.78
CA SER A 60 4.77 1.82 -11.00
C SER A 60 5.60 2.38 -12.16
N LEU A 61 6.42 3.41 -11.92
CA LEU A 61 7.26 4.02 -12.96
C LEU A 61 8.41 3.11 -13.42
N VAL A 62 9.03 2.35 -12.51
CA VAL A 62 10.11 1.41 -12.89
C VAL A 62 9.57 0.29 -13.78
N SER A 63 8.38 -0.25 -13.49
CA SER A 63 7.76 -1.30 -14.31
C SER A 63 7.46 -0.81 -15.75
N VAL A 64 6.95 0.41 -15.88
CA VAL A 64 6.69 1.04 -17.20
C VAL A 64 8.00 1.27 -17.96
N LYS A 65 9.05 1.76 -17.29
CA LYS A 65 10.37 1.94 -17.92
C LYS A 65 10.97 0.60 -18.35
N VAL A 66 10.97 -0.42 -17.50
CA VAL A 66 11.47 -1.75 -17.84
C VAL A 66 10.73 -2.31 -19.06
N SER A 67 9.40 -2.19 -19.10
CA SER A 67 8.62 -2.62 -20.25
C SER A 67 8.97 -1.84 -21.53
N TYR A 68 9.16 -0.52 -21.42
CA TYR A 68 9.61 0.33 -22.54
C TYR A 68 11.02 -0.06 -23.03
N TYR A 69 11.97 -0.28 -22.13
CA TYR A 69 13.34 -0.67 -22.47
C TYR A 69 13.40 -2.07 -23.11
N VAL A 70 12.63 -3.03 -22.60
CA VAL A 70 12.52 -4.38 -23.19
C VAL A 70 11.91 -4.32 -24.59
N ARG A 71 10.85 -3.52 -24.78
CA ARG A 71 10.23 -3.30 -26.10
C ARG A 71 11.17 -2.58 -27.07
N SER A 72 11.94 -1.60 -26.59
CA SER A 72 12.91 -0.87 -27.40
C SER A 72 14.07 -1.77 -27.84
N ALA A 73 14.64 -2.57 -26.93
CA ALA A 73 15.73 -3.48 -27.25
C ALA A 73 15.32 -4.56 -28.28
N ALA A 74 14.08 -5.06 -28.20
CA ALA A 74 13.56 -6.01 -29.19
C ALA A 74 13.47 -5.44 -30.61
N ASN A 75 13.18 -4.14 -30.76
CA ASN A 75 13.17 -3.49 -32.07
C ASN A 75 14.58 -3.21 -32.64
N TYR A 76 15.63 -3.23 -31.81
CA TYR A 76 17.02 -3.07 -32.27
C TYR A 76 17.66 -4.39 -32.72
N LEU A 77 17.04 -5.53 -32.40
CA LEU A 77 17.52 -6.87 -32.72
C LEU A 77 16.78 -7.53 -33.91
N SER A 78 15.85 -6.80 -34.54
CA SER A 78 15.15 -7.17 -35.77
C SER A 78 15.64 -6.32 -36.93
#